data_AF-A0A3A8GVU0-F1
#
_entry.id   AF-A0A3A8GVU0-F1
#
_cell.length_a   1.000
_cell.length_b   1.000
_cell.length_c   1.000
_cell.angle_alpha   90.00
_cell.angle_beta   90.00
_cell.angle_gamma   90.00
#
_symmetry.space_group_name_H-M   'P 1'
#
loop_
_entity.id
_entity.type
_entity.pdbx_description
1 polymer ?
#
loop_
_entity_poly.entity_id
_entity_poly.type
_entity_poly.pdbx_seq_one_letter_code
_entity_poly.pdbx_strand_id
1 'polypeptide(L)'
;MQLAIPHAPRGVRLAQVPGAVARLVRGVVLGLAIIAVLGLGASYVGSYFVEEQRFTSRAELVDAVVGASHAPPPSQHEDAEGTLDVLYT
;
A
#
# COMPACT_ATOMS: atom_id res chain seq x y z
N MET A 1 52.56 -36.70 -28.70
CA MET A 1 51.62 -36.24 -27.67
C MET A 1 50.29 -35.95 -28.36
N GLN A 2 49.25 -36.74 -28.08
CA GLN A 2 47.95 -36.63 -28.75
C GLN A 2 47.08 -35.64 -27.97
N LEU A 3 46.81 -34.47 -28.55
CA LEU A 3 45.91 -33.46 -27.97
C LEU A 3 44.47 -33.97 -28.09
N ALA A 4 43.88 -34.37 -26.96
CA ALA A 4 42.46 -34.69 -26.90
C ALA A 4 41.66 -33.41 -27.16
N ILE A 5 40.97 -33.36 -28.31
CA ILE A 5 40.08 -32.26 -28.66
C ILE A 5 38.87 -32.34 -27.70
N PRO A 6 38.61 -31.31 -26.87
CA PRO A 6 37.45 -31.32 -25.98
C PRO A 6 36.19 -31.45 -26.82
N HIS A 7 35.41 -32.50 -26.58
CA HIS A 7 34.14 -32.69 -27.26
C HIS A 7 33.17 -31.60 -26.80
N ALA A 8 32.37 -31.07 -27.72
CA ALA A 8 31.40 -30.03 -27.43
C ALA A 8 30.43 -30.48 -26.30
N PRO A 9 30.06 -29.59 -25.36
CA PRO A 9 29.15 -29.93 -24.28
C PRO A 9 27.82 -30.44 -24.85
N ARG A 10 27.39 -31.63 -24.43
CA ARG A 10 26.08 -32.17 -24.79
C ARG A 10 25.01 -31.54 -23.90
N GLY A 11 23.85 -31.19 -24.48
CA GLY A 11 22.71 -30.71 -23.71
C GLY A 11 22.26 -31.76 -22.68
N VAL A 12 22.23 -31.38 -21.41
CA VAL A 12 21.76 -32.24 -20.30
C VAL A 12 20.42 -31.72 -19.79
N ARG A 13 19.56 -32.64 -19.34
CA ARG A 13 18.26 -32.28 -18.75
C ARG A 13 18.50 -31.59 -17.41
N LEU A 14 17.66 -30.61 -17.06
CA LEU A 14 17.76 -29.90 -15.77
C LEU A 14 17.75 -30.83 -14.55
N ALA A 15 17.01 -31.94 -14.62
CA ALA A 15 16.99 -32.96 -13.56
C ALA A 15 18.34 -33.66 -13.33
N GLN A 16 19.22 -33.64 -14.34
CA GLN A 16 20.56 -34.22 -14.28
C GLN A 16 21.58 -33.23 -13.70
N VAL A 17 21.22 -31.96 -13.53
CA VAL A 17 22.09 -30.92 -12.97
C VAL A 17 21.77 -30.78 -11.47
N PRO A 18 22.73 -31.12 -10.57
CA PRO A 18 22.51 -31.02 -9.14
C PRO A 18 22.07 -29.62 -8.72
N GLY A 19 20.93 -29.55 -8.02
CA GLY A 19 20.36 -28.29 -7.51
C GLY A 19 19.66 -27.40 -8.54
N ALA A 20 19.62 -27.75 -9.83
CA ALA A 20 18.94 -26.92 -10.83
C ALA A 20 17.43 -26.86 -10.61
N VAL A 21 16.79 -28.00 -10.32
CA VAL A 21 15.35 -28.07 -9.99
C VAL A 21 15.04 -27.28 -8.72
N ALA A 22 15.88 -27.39 -7.69
CA ALA A 22 15.70 -26.65 -6.44
C ALA A 22 15.79 -25.13 -6.66
N ARG A 23 16.74 -24.66 -7.48
CA ARG A 23 16.83 -23.24 -7.87
C ARG A 23 15.61 -22.77 -8.65
N LEU A 24 15.12 -23.60 -9.58
CA LEU A 24 13.92 -23.29 -10.36
C LEU A 24 12.70 -23.15 -9.45
N VAL A 25 12.45 -24.15 -8.59
CA VAL A 25 11.33 -24.12 -7.64
C VAL A 25 11.43 -22.92 -6.72
N ARG A 26 12.63 -22.64 -6.18
CA ARG A 26 12.86 -21.45 -5.33
C ARG A 26 12.52 -20.16 -6.07
N GLY A 27 12.92 -20.03 -7.34
CA GLY A 27 12.60 -18.87 -8.17
C GLY A 27 11.10 -18.69 -8.37
N VAL A 28 10.38 -19.78 -8.67
CA VAL A 28 8.92 -19.77 -8.82
C VAL A 28 8.23 -19.36 -7.51
N VAL A 29 8.63 -19.96 -6.38
CA VAL A 29 8.06 -19.63 -5.07
C VAL A 29 8.31 -18.17 -4.71
N LEU A 30 9.52 -17.66 -4.97
CA LEU A 30 9.85 -16.26 -4.71
C LEU A 30 9.00 -15.31 -5.57
N GLY A 31 8.83 -15.63 -6.86
CA GLY A 31 8.00 -14.85 -7.77
C GLY A 31 6.54 -14.81 -7.32
N LEU A 32 5.98 -15.96 -6.93
CA LEU A 32 4.62 -16.04 -6.40
C LEU A 32 4.47 -15.26 -5.09
N ALA A 33 5.46 -15.31 -4.20
CA ALA A 33 5.44 -14.55 -2.96
C ALA A 33 5.42 -13.03 -3.22
N ILE A 34 6.20 -12.55 -4.18
CA ILE A 34 6.21 -11.12 -4.58
C ILE A 34 4.84 -10.71 -5.11
N ILE A 35 4.25 -11.50 -6.02
CA ILE A 35 2.92 -11.22 -6.58
C ILE A 35 1.87 -11.18 -5.46
N ALA A 36 1.91 -12.12 -4.53
CA ALA A 36 0.99 -12.16 -3.40
C ALA A 36 1.11 -10.90 -2.52
N VAL A 37 2.34 -10.48 -2.19
CA VAL A 37 2.57 -9.26 -1.40
C VAL A 37 2.04 -8.02 -2.12
N LEU A 38 2.30 -7.89 -3.43
CA LEU A 38 1.79 -6.77 -4.22
C LEU A 38 0.26 -6.77 -4.28
N GLY A 39 -0.36 -7.93 -4.48
CA GLY A 39 -1.82 -8.07 -4.50
C GLY A 39 -2.46 -7.71 -3.17
N LEU A 40 -1.88 -8.17 -2.05
CA LEU A 40 -2.35 -7.82 -0.71
C LEU A 40 -2.18 -6.32 -0.42
N GLY A 41 -1.05 -5.73 -0.78
CA GLY A 41 -0.81 -4.29 -0.63
C GLY A 41 -1.80 -3.46 -1.44
N ALA A 42 -2.04 -3.83 -2.71
CA ALA A 42 -3.01 -3.17 -3.57
C ALA A 42 -4.44 -3.29 -3.02
N SER A 43 -4.82 -4.46 -2.51
CA SER A 43 -6.12 -4.66 -1.88
C SER A 43 -6.30 -3.81 -0.63
N TYR A 44 -5.28 -3.72 0.22
CA TYR A 44 -5.31 -2.95 1.46
C TYR A 44 -5.43 -1.44 1.21
N VAL A 45 -4.65 -0.92 0.25
CA VAL A 45 -4.75 0.49 -0.15
C VAL A 45 -6.07 0.75 -0.86
N GLY A 46 -6.50 -0.15 -1.75
CA GLY A 46 -7.75 -0.04 -2.48
C GLY A 46 -8.99 -0.02 -1.58
N SER A 47 -9.02 -0.80 -0.50
CA SER A 47 -10.15 -0.78 0.44
C SER A 47 -10.37 0.58 1.07
N TYR A 48 -9.29 1.30 1.39
CA TYR A 48 -9.39 2.65 1.95
C TYR A 48 -10.09 3.61 0.97
N PHE A 49 -9.65 3.63 -0.30
CA PHE A 49 -10.25 4.50 -1.31
C PHE A 49 -11.71 4.13 -1.62
N VAL A 50 -12.04 2.84 -1.64
CA VAL A 50 -13.42 2.38 -1.86
C VAL A 50 -14.33 2.78 -0.70
N GLU A 51 -13.84 2.70 0.55
CA GLU A 51 -14.59 3.15 1.72
C GLU A 51 -14.79 4.66 1.73
N GLU A 52 -13.74 5.44 1.44
CA GLU A 52 -13.80 6.89 1.32
C GLU A 52 -14.82 7.29 0.24
N GLN A 53 -14.74 6.67 -0.95
CA GLN A 53 -15.66 6.96 -2.05
C GLN A 53 -17.11 6.57 -1.74
N ARG A 54 -17.33 5.47 -0.99
CA ARG A 54 -18.66 5.03 -0.53
C ARG A 54 -19.21 5.92 0.58
N PHE A 55 -18.34 6.53 1.37
CA PHE A 55 -18.73 7.56 2.32
C PHE A 55 -19.11 8.83 1.56
N THR A 56 -18.23 9.37 0.71
CA THR A 56 -18.47 10.58 -0.07
C THR A 56 -19.72 10.47 -0.95
N SER A 57 -19.99 9.33 -1.59
CA SER A 57 -21.18 9.15 -2.42
C SER A 57 -22.51 9.17 -1.66
N ARG A 58 -22.46 8.97 -0.34
CA ARG A 58 -23.62 9.04 0.56
C ARG A 58 -23.58 10.25 1.48
N ALA A 59 -22.47 10.98 1.50
CA ALA A 59 -22.31 12.17 2.30
C ALA A 59 -23.06 13.30 1.61
N GLU A 60 -24.00 13.90 2.33
CA GLU A 60 -24.54 15.19 1.97
C GLU A 60 -23.50 16.25 2.33
N LEU A 61 -23.20 17.13 1.39
CA LEU A 61 -22.28 18.22 1.63
C LEU A 61 -23.01 19.24 2.50
N VAL A 62 -22.65 19.30 3.79
CA VAL A 62 -23.24 20.24 4.74
C VAL A 62 -22.34 21.46 4.80
N ASP A 63 -22.89 22.62 4.44
CA ASP A 63 -22.16 23.88 4.54
C ASP A 63 -22.27 24.41 5.97
N ALA A 64 -21.15 24.86 6.52
CA ALA A 64 -21.08 25.40 7.87
C ALA A 64 -20.70 26.88 7.82
N VAL A 65 -21.56 27.74 8.37
CA VAL A 65 -21.31 29.17 8.49
C VAL A 65 -21.09 29.53 9.96
N VAL A 66 -20.00 30.24 10.25
CA VAL A 66 -19.76 30.79 11.59
C VAL A 66 -20.70 31.97 11.79
N GLY A 67 -21.67 31.80 12.70
CA GLY A 67 -22.63 32.85 13.04
C GLY A 67 -22.06 33.89 14.00
N ALA A 68 -21.30 33.44 15.00
CA ALA A 68 -20.68 34.32 15.99
C ALA A 68 -19.39 33.71 16.56
N SER A 69 -18.45 34.57 16.96
CA SER A 69 -17.29 34.19 17.75
C SER A 69 -17.35 34.85 19.11
N HIS A 70 -17.20 34.03 20.16
CA HIS A 70 -17.19 34.48 21.54
C HIS A 70 -15.77 34.41 22.06
N ALA A 71 -15.14 35.58 22.15
CA ALA A 71 -13.86 35.72 22.80
C ALA A 71 -14.07 35.91 24.31
N PRO A 72 -13.26 35.26 25.16
CA PRO A 72 -13.25 35.53 26.59
C PRO A 72 -12.91 37.01 26.85
N PRO A 73 -13.38 37.62 27.94
CA PRO A 73 -13.10 39.02 28.24
C PRO A 73 -11.59 39.27 28.49
N PRO A 74 -11.08 40.50 28.24
CA PRO A 74 -9.64 40.80 28.24
C PRO A 74 -8.90 40.46 29.55
N SER A 75 -9.60 40.51 30.69
CA SER A 75 -9.07 40.16 32.01
C SER A 75 -8.85 38.65 32.21
N GLN A 76 -9.26 37.81 31.25
CA GLN A 76 -9.27 36.35 31.35
C GLN A 76 -8.71 35.70 30.07
N HIS A 77 -7.84 36.38 29.31
CA HIS A 77 -7.30 35.85 28.06
C HIS A 77 -6.22 34.76 28.24
N GLU A 78 -5.56 34.70 29.39
CA GLU A 78 -4.52 33.70 29.64
C GLU A 78 -5.18 32.31 29.75
N ASP A 79 -4.83 31.41 28.84
CA ASP A 79 -5.35 30.04 28.69
C ASP A 79 -6.87 29.88 28.44
N ALA A 80 -7.55 30.94 27.98
CA ALA A 80 -8.99 30.86 27.77
C ALA A 80 -9.38 30.39 26.36
N GLU A 81 -10.30 29.43 26.31
CA GLU A 81 -10.86 28.90 25.08
C GLU A 81 -11.96 29.84 24.54
N GLY A 82 -11.79 30.30 23.29
CA GLY A 82 -12.83 30.97 22.55
C GLY A 82 -13.81 29.96 21.95
N THR A 83 -15.11 30.27 22.00
CA THR A 83 -16.16 29.41 21.41
C THR A 83 -16.69 30.04 20.13
N LEU A 84 -17.09 29.20 19.18
CA LEU A 84 -17.68 29.61 17.91
C LEU A 84 -19.08 29.01 17.80
N ASP A 85 -20.07 29.85 17.50
CA ASP A 85 -21.39 29.40 17.13
C ASP A 85 -21.41 29.09 15.64
N VAL A 86 -21.63 27.83 15.30
CA VAL A 86 -21.63 27.33 13.92
C VAL A 86 -23.03 26.88 13.53
N LEU A 87 -23.52 27.41 12.42
CA LEU A 87 -24.78 27.02 11.80
C LEU A 87 -24.49 26.08 10.63
N TYR A 88 -25.10 24.91 10.65
CA TYR A 88 -25.00 23.90 9.60
C TYR A 88 -26.25 23.98 8.72
N THR A 89 -26.07 24.05 7.40
CA THR A 89 -27.16 24.12 6.39
C THR A 89 -27.01 23.04 5.34
#